data_AF-A0A2Z6CYL7-F1
#
_entry.id   AF-A0A2Z6CYL7-F1
#
_cell.length_a   1.000
_cell.length_b   1.000
_cell.length_c   1.000
_cell.angle_alpha   90.00
_cell.angle_beta   90.00
_cell.angle_gamma   90.00
#
_symmetry.space_group_name_H-M   'P 1'
#
loop_
_entity.id
_entity.type
_entity.pdbx_description
1 polymer ?
#
loop_
_entity_poly.entity_id
_entity_poly.type
_entity_poly.pdbx_seq_one_letter_code
_entity_poly.pdbx_strand_id
1 'polypeptide(L)'
;MQGLSTQTLLEKLHLLGSQPLRQQYMEAIARQVALQRSLEYLETAQKRPGINLEFYKYQKTLITGEINLLQEIIDKLLDEYPNLQEFTTEELRGELLAIEADTYAEFVRAGKLNKELSPFLQTNHDSNYSE
;
A
#
# COMPACT_ATOMS: atom_id res chain seq x y z
N MET A 1 -20.75 27.77 28.71
CA MET A 1 -20.26 27.36 27.38
C MET A 1 -18.74 27.31 27.43
N GLN A 2 -18.16 26.29 28.05
CA GLN A 2 -16.72 26.16 28.23
C GLN A 2 -16.40 24.67 28.18
N GLY A 3 -15.49 24.28 27.26
CA GLY A 3 -15.04 22.89 27.13
C GLY A 3 -15.26 22.22 25.78
N LEU A 4 -15.57 22.93 24.68
CA LEU A 4 -15.36 22.38 23.32
C LEU A 4 -13.86 22.42 22.96
N SER A 5 -13.14 21.61 23.73
CA SER A 5 -11.94 20.84 23.44
C SER A 5 -11.03 21.35 22.31
N THR A 6 -9.91 21.94 22.71
CA THR A 6 -8.70 22.08 21.87
C THR A 6 -8.25 20.74 21.26
N GLN A 7 -8.62 19.60 21.86
CA GLN A 7 -8.34 18.25 21.41
C GLN A 7 -9.03 17.93 20.06
N THR A 8 -10.29 18.32 19.86
CA THR A 8 -11.00 18.14 18.58
C THR A 8 -10.39 18.99 17.46
N LEU A 9 -9.86 20.17 17.79
CA LEU A 9 -9.18 21.02 16.83
C LEU A 9 -7.79 20.46 16.46
N LEU A 10 -7.05 19.93 17.44
CA LEU A 10 -5.77 19.24 17.22
C LEU A 10 -5.94 17.97 16.38
N GLU A 11 -6.91 17.12 16.68
CA GLU A 11 -7.22 15.92 15.88
C GLU A 11 -7.53 16.28 14.42
N LYS A 12 -8.34 17.32 14.20
CA LYS A 12 -8.70 17.77 12.86
C LYS A 12 -7.51 18.39 12.11
N LEU A 13 -6.60 19.07 12.81
CA LEU A 13 -5.33 19.58 12.25
C LEU A 13 -4.34 18.44 11.94
N HIS A 14 -4.24 17.41 12.79
CA HIS A 14 -3.46 16.20 12.50
C HIS A 14 -4.05 15.43 11.30
N LEU A 15 -5.38 15.34 11.18
CA LEU A 15 -6.05 14.70 10.06
C LEU A 15 -5.85 15.47 8.74
N LEU A 16 -5.96 16.80 8.76
CA LEU A 16 -5.73 17.66 7.57
C LEU A 16 -4.24 17.73 7.18
N GLY A 17 -3.32 17.70 8.15
CA GLY A 17 -1.88 17.61 7.91
C GLY A 17 -1.42 16.22 7.45
N SER A 18 -2.17 15.16 7.80
CA SER A 18 -1.84 13.78 7.43
C SER A 18 -2.16 13.44 5.97
N GLN A 19 -3.12 14.09 5.32
CA GLN A 19 -3.52 13.73 3.96
C GLN A 19 -2.40 13.96 2.92
N PRO A 20 -1.74 15.14 2.86
CA PRO A 20 -0.60 15.33 1.97
C PRO A 20 0.59 14.41 2.29
N LEU A 21 0.82 14.12 3.58
CA LEU A 21 1.89 13.24 4.03
C LEU A 21 1.63 11.77 3.64
N ARG A 22 0.42 11.27 3.88
CA ARG A 22 -0.02 9.93 3.45
C ARG A 22 0.07 9.80 1.94
N GLN A 23 -0.33 10.83 1.20
CA GLN A 23 -0.19 10.84 -0.25
C GLN A 23 1.27 10.73 -0.70
N GLN A 24 2.19 11.50 -0.11
CA GLN A 24 3.62 11.43 -0.42
C GLN A 24 4.19 10.04 -0.11
N TYR A 25 3.82 9.47 1.03
CA TYR A 25 4.21 8.13 1.43
C TYR A 25 3.71 7.07 0.44
N MET A 26 2.43 7.12 0.06
CA MET A 26 1.84 6.20 -0.90
C MET A 26 2.45 6.35 -2.30
N GLU A 27 2.77 7.57 -2.73
CA GLU A 27 3.47 7.81 -3.99
C GLU A 27 4.87 7.18 -3.99
N ALA A 28 5.61 7.28 -2.88
CA ALA A 28 6.92 6.66 -2.75
C ALA A 28 6.84 5.12 -2.86
N ILE A 29 5.89 4.51 -2.14
CA ILE A 29 5.62 3.06 -2.22
C ILE A 29 5.22 2.66 -3.65
N ALA A 30 4.27 3.37 -4.27
CA ALA A 30 3.79 3.05 -5.62
C ALA A 30 4.92 3.10 -6.66
N ARG A 31 5.79 4.12 -6.57
CA ARG A 31 6.98 4.22 -7.43
C ARG A 31 7.95 3.08 -7.17
N GLN A 32 8.21 2.74 -5.91
CA GLN A 32 9.12 1.65 -5.55
C GLN A 32 8.62 0.31 -6.12
N VAL A 33 7.33 0.00 -5.92
CA VAL A 33 6.69 -1.22 -6.45
C VAL A 33 6.75 -1.25 -7.99
N ALA A 34 6.48 -0.13 -8.65
CA ALA A 34 6.54 -0.05 -10.12
C ALA A 34 7.97 -0.31 -10.63
N LEU A 35 8.99 0.23 -9.95
CA LEU A 35 10.39 0.01 -10.29
C LEU A 35 10.84 -1.42 -10.00
N GLN A 36 10.40 -2.03 -8.90
CA GLN A 36 10.65 -3.44 -8.59
C GLN A 36 10.09 -4.35 -9.69
N ARG A 37 8.83 -4.14 -10.10
CA ARG A 37 8.21 -4.89 -11.22
C ARG A 37 8.96 -4.66 -12.53
N SER A 38 9.44 -3.44 -12.77
CA SER A 38 10.23 -3.11 -13.97
C SER A 38 11.59 -3.82 -13.96
N LEU A 39 12.24 -3.90 -12.80
CA LEU A 39 13.49 -4.62 -12.60
C LEU A 39 13.29 -6.12 -12.81
N GLU A 40 12.26 -6.70 -12.21
CA GLU A 40 11.91 -8.11 -12.38
C GLU A 40 11.66 -8.44 -13.86
N TYR A 41 10.91 -7.60 -14.57
CA TYR A 41 10.71 -7.76 -16.01
C TYR A 41 12.03 -7.68 -16.78
N LEU A 42 12.91 -6.72 -16.45
CA LEU A 42 14.21 -6.57 -17.10
C LEU A 42 15.11 -7.80 -16.92
N GLU A 43 15.01 -8.48 -15.78
CA GLU A 43 15.80 -9.67 -15.44
C GLU A 43 15.25 -10.96 -16.05
N THR A 44 13.92 -11.06 -16.18
CA THR A 44 13.24 -12.27 -16.66
C THR A 44 12.92 -12.25 -18.16
N ALA A 45 12.84 -11.06 -18.77
CA ALA A 45 12.51 -10.94 -20.19
C ALA A 45 13.62 -11.51 -21.10
N GLN A 46 13.19 -12.20 -22.16
CA GLN A 46 14.11 -12.57 -23.23
C GLN A 46 14.69 -11.31 -23.87
N LYS A 47 16.03 -11.24 -23.94
CA LYS A 47 16.73 -10.13 -24.58
C LYS A 47 16.32 -10.03 -26.04
N ARG A 48 15.82 -8.86 -26.42
CA ARG A 48 15.34 -8.60 -27.77
C ARG A 48 16.52 -8.33 -28.72
N PRO A 49 16.49 -8.87 -29.96
CA PRO A 49 17.43 -8.48 -31.01
C PRO A 49 17.39 -6.96 -31.24
N GLY A 50 18.55 -6.36 -31.52
CA GLY A 50 18.67 -4.93 -31.77
C GLY A 50 18.78 -4.05 -30.52
N ILE A 51 18.69 -4.61 -29.31
CA ILE A 51 18.96 -3.88 -28.07
C ILE A 51 20.36 -4.26 -27.55
N ASN A 52 21.19 -3.24 -27.30
CA ASN A 52 22.54 -3.42 -26.78
C ASN A 52 22.50 -3.98 -25.35
N LEU A 53 23.37 -4.95 -25.03
CA LEU A 53 23.53 -5.49 -23.69
C LEU A 53 23.85 -4.42 -22.63
N GLU A 54 24.65 -3.42 -22.99
CA GLU A 54 25.00 -2.31 -22.08
C GLU A 54 23.78 -1.47 -21.70
N PHE A 55 22.76 -1.39 -22.57
CA PHE A 55 21.50 -0.74 -22.22
C PHE A 55 20.78 -1.48 -21.09
N TYR A 56 20.70 -2.82 -21.15
CA TYR A 56 20.11 -3.61 -20.07
C TYR A 56 20.86 -3.44 -18.74
N LYS A 57 22.20 -3.43 -18.78
CA LYS A 57 23.02 -3.21 -17.58
C LYS A 57 22.79 -1.81 -17.00
N TYR A 58 22.80 -0.79 -17.85
CA TYR A 58 22.56 0.58 -17.44
C TYR A 58 21.18 0.75 -16.80
N GLN A 59 20.13 0.22 -17.45
CA GLN A 59 18.77 0.28 -16.89
C GLN A 59 18.66 -0.46 -15.56
N LYS A 60 19.31 -1.62 -15.41
CA LYS A 60 19.36 -2.33 -14.14
C LYS A 60 19.97 -1.46 -13.04
N THR A 61 21.15 -0.90 -13.28
CA THR A 61 21.83 -0.04 -12.30
C THR A 61 20.99 1.19 -11.94
N LEU A 62 20.41 1.85 -12.93
CA LEU A 62 19.55 3.02 -12.72
C LEU A 62 18.34 2.67 -11.85
N ILE A 63 17.59 1.63 -12.22
CA ILE A 63 16.39 1.21 -11.50
C ILE A 63 16.73 0.76 -10.07
N THR A 64 17.80 0.00 -9.88
CA THR A 64 18.24 -0.42 -8.53
C THR A 64 18.62 0.79 -7.67
N GLY A 65 19.31 1.79 -8.23
CA GLY A 65 19.65 3.02 -7.51
C GLY A 65 18.41 3.79 -7.04
N GLU A 66 17.42 3.96 -7.92
CA GLU A 66 16.16 4.64 -7.58
C GLU A 66 15.32 3.88 -6.55
N ILE A 67 15.29 2.54 -6.61
CA ILE A 67 14.63 1.72 -5.58
C ILE A 67 15.24 1.97 -4.20
N ASN A 68 16.57 2.02 -4.11
CA ASN A 68 17.27 2.26 -2.84
C ASN A 68 16.98 3.67 -2.32
N LEU A 69 17.02 4.69 -3.18
CA LEU A 69 16.68 6.06 -2.79
C LEU A 69 15.23 6.16 -2.26
N LEU A 70 14.28 5.50 -2.92
CA LEU A 70 12.90 5.47 -2.46
C LEU A 70 12.75 4.75 -1.13
N GLN A 71 13.51 3.68 -0.89
CA GLN A 71 13.51 3.00 0.40
C GLN A 71 13.99 3.94 1.51
N GLU A 72 15.08 4.69 1.30
CA GLU A 72 15.57 5.67 2.28
C GLU A 72 14.52 6.76 2.59
N ILE A 73 13.78 7.21 1.57
CA ILE A 73 12.69 8.18 1.76
C ILE A 73 11.54 7.57 2.58
N ILE A 74 11.14 6.34 2.26
CA ILE A 74 10.07 5.62 2.97
C ILE A 74 10.46 5.40 4.43
N ASP A 75 11.68 4.94 4.70
CA ASP A 75 12.19 4.70 6.06
C ASP A 75 12.21 5.99 6.86
N LYS A 76 12.70 7.08 6.26
CA LYS A 76 12.69 8.40 6.89
C LYS A 76 11.27 8.89 7.22
N LEU A 77 10.31 8.68 6.31
CA LEU A 77 8.91 9.07 6.55
C LEU A 77 8.31 8.26 7.71
N LEU A 78 8.62 6.97 7.81
CA LEU A 78 8.15 6.12 8.91
C LEU A 78 8.79 6.51 10.25
N ASP A 79 10.08 6.85 10.25
CA ASP A 79 10.80 7.32 11.44
C ASP A 79 10.25 8.66 11.94
N GLU A 80 9.98 9.61 11.03
CA GLU A 80 9.44 10.93 11.37
C GLU A 80 7.94 10.88 11.74
N TYR A 81 7.19 9.95 11.15
CA TYR A 81 5.74 9.85 11.28
C TYR A 81 5.28 8.40 11.48
N PRO A 82 5.43 7.83 12.69
CA PRO A 82 5.07 6.44 12.97
C PRO A 82 3.60 6.08 12.71
N ASN A 83 2.70 7.07 12.71
CA ASN A 83 1.29 6.88 12.36
C ASN A 83 1.05 6.47 10.90
N LEU A 84 2.07 6.59 10.02
CA LEU A 84 2.01 6.03 8.67
C LEU A 84 2.01 4.50 8.66
N GLN A 85 2.60 3.85 9.67
CA GLN A 85 2.58 2.40 9.80
C GLN A 85 1.17 1.87 10.10
N GLU A 86 0.44 2.54 11.00
CA GLU A 86 -0.96 2.22 11.27
C GLU A 86 -1.81 2.43 10.01
N PHE A 87 -1.64 3.58 9.34
CA PHE A 87 -2.34 3.87 8.08
C PHE A 87 -2.13 2.79 7.02
N THR A 88 -0.88 2.40 6.71
CA THR A 88 -0.63 1.38 5.68
C THR A 88 -1.11 -0.01 6.09
N THR A 89 -1.18 -0.28 7.39
CA THR A 89 -1.73 -1.53 7.92
C THR A 89 -3.24 -1.60 7.71
N GLU A 90 -3.96 -0.49 7.94
CA GLU A 90 -5.40 -0.43 7.68
C GLU A 90 -5.72 -0.50 6.19
N GLU A 91 -4.92 0.14 5.32
CA GLU A 91 -5.08 0.01 3.86
C GLU A 91 -4.95 -1.46 3.43
N LEU A 92 -3.90 -2.15 3.85
CA LEU A 92 -3.70 -3.58 3.53
C LEU A 92 -4.86 -4.44 4.04
N ARG A 93 -5.39 -4.16 5.25
CA ARG A 93 -6.57 -4.88 5.76
C ARG A 93 -7.79 -4.65 4.89
N GLY A 94 -8.03 -3.41 4.46
CA GLY A 94 -9.12 -3.07 3.54
C GLY A 94 -9.01 -3.83 2.22
N GLU A 95 -7.80 -3.90 1.64
CA GLU A 95 -7.54 -4.66 0.43
C GLU A 95 -7.82 -6.15 0.61
N LEU A 96 -7.35 -6.76 1.70
CA LEU A 96 -7.59 -8.18 1.98
C LEU A 96 -9.08 -8.48 2.17
N LEU A 97 -9.81 -7.59 2.85
CA LEU A 97 -11.25 -7.71 3.03
C LEU A 97 -12.00 -7.60 1.70
N ALA A 98 -11.60 -6.67 0.83
CA ALA A 98 -12.19 -6.52 -0.50
C ALA A 98 -11.95 -7.77 -1.36
N ILE A 99 -10.74 -8.32 -1.36
CA ILE A 99 -10.40 -9.56 -2.07
C ILE A 99 -11.27 -10.73 -1.59
N GLU A 100 -11.48 -10.86 -0.26
CA GLU A 100 -12.33 -11.89 0.31
C GLU A 100 -13.79 -11.74 -0.15
N ALA A 101 -14.35 -10.53 -0.03
CA ALA A 101 -15.73 -10.25 -0.41
C ALA A 101 -15.97 -10.46 -1.92
N ASP A 102 -15.06 -9.97 -2.77
CA ASP A 102 -15.14 -10.14 -4.21
C ASP A 102 -15.09 -11.62 -4.61
N THR A 103 -14.25 -12.42 -3.95
CA THR A 103 -14.21 -13.88 -4.14
C THR A 103 -15.57 -14.53 -3.84
N TYR A 104 -16.23 -14.15 -2.75
CA TYR A 104 -17.55 -14.71 -2.43
C TYR A 104 -18.61 -14.28 -3.45
N ALA A 105 -18.60 -13.02 -3.87
CA ALA A 105 -19.49 -12.52 -4.91
C ALA A 105 -19.30 -13.26 -6.25
N GLU A 106 -18.07 -13.58 -6.64
CA GLU A 106 -17.78 -14.40 -7.82
C GLU A 106 -18.40 -15.79 -7.75
N PHE A 107 -18.33 -16.47 -6.59
CA PHE A 107 -18.88 -17.81 -6.42
C PHE A 107 -20.41 -17.82 -6.44
N VAL A 108 -21.05 -16.75 -5.95
CA VAL A 108 -22.51 -16.56 -6.07
C VAL A 108 -22.90 -16.34 -7.52
N ARG A 109 -22.21 -15.45 -8.25
CA ARG A 109 -22.47 -15.20 -9.68
C ARG A 109 -22.29 -16.46 -10.53
N ALA A 110 -21.36 -17.34 -10.15
CA ALA A 110 -21.13 -18.63 -10.80
C ALA A 110 -22.13 -19.73 -10.38
N GLY A 111 -23.08 -19.46 -9.48
CA GLY A 111 -24.04 -20.45 -8.96
C GLY A 111 -23.44 -21.53 -8.07
N LYS A 112 -22.18 -21.36 -7.63
CA LYS A 112 -21.50 -22.29 -6.71
C LYS A 112 -21.90 -22.04 -5.26
N LEU A 113 -22.31 -20.82 -4.95
CA LEU A 113 -22.89 -20.43 -3.67
C LEU A 113 -24.27 -19.80 -3.90
N ASN A 114 -25.17 -20.03 -2.94
CA ASN A 114 -26.53 -19.47 -2.99
C ASN A 114 -26.62 -18.06 -2.40
N LYS A 115 -25.57 -17.60 -1.68
CA LYS A 115 -25.42 -16.26 -1.10
C LYS A 115 -23.96 -15.98 -0.75
N GLU A 116 -23.61 -14.71 -0.57
CA GLU A 116 -22.30 -14.31 -0.08
C GLU A 116 -22.10 -14.78 1.36
N LEU A 117 -20.86 -15.12 1.70
CA LEU A 117 -20.47 -15.49 3.05
C LEU A 117 -20.10 -14.23 3.85
N SER A 118 -20.26 -14.28 5.17
CA SER A 118 -19.73 -13.24 6.05
C SER A 118 -18.19 -13.26 5.96
N PRO A 119 -17.52 -12.11 5.71
CA PRO A 119 -16.07 -12.05 5.63
C PRO A 119 -15.40 -12.47 6.95
N PHE A 120 -14.54 -13.46 6.89
CA PHE A 120 -13.73 -13.93 8.01
C PHE A 120 -12.79 -12.83 8.51
N LEU A 121 -12.20 -12.05 7.59
CA LEU A 121 -11.26 -10.99 7.95
C LEU A 121 -11.92 -9.83 8.69
N GLN A 122 -13.21 -9.58 8.46
CA GLN A 122 -13.99 -8.59 9.22
C GLN A 122 -14.23 -9.04 10.67
N THR A 123 -14.58 -10.31 10.87
CA THR A 123 -14.92 -10.83 12.21
C THR A 123 -13.76 -10.86 13.21
N ASN A 124 -12.52 -11.02 12.73
CA ASN A 124 -11.33 -11.03 13.59
C ASN A 124 -10.79 -9.63 13.91
N HIS A 125 -11.25 -8.62 13.17
CA HIS A 125 -10.90 -7.22 13.44
C HIS A 125 -11.66 -6.70 14.67
N ASP A 126 -12.97 -6.95 14.73
CA ASP A 126 -13.83 -6.43 15.79
C ASP A 126 -13.56 -7.06 17.17
N SER A 127 -13.01 -8.28 17.19
CA SER A 127 -12.63 -8.99 18.42
C SER A 127 -11.38 -8.42 19.11
N ASN A 128 -10.49 -7.74 18.37
CA ASN A 128 -9.24 -7.20 18.93
C ASN A 128 -9.39 -5.81 19.59
N TYR A 129 -10.56 -5.16 19.45
CA TYR A 129 -10.88 -3.88 20.08
C TYR A 129 -11.88 -4.01 21.25
N SER A 130 -12.11 -5.24 21.72
CA SER A 130 -13.06 -5.55 22.81
C SER A 130 -12.39 -5.90 24.15
N GLU A 131 -11.09 -5.61 24.33
CA GLU A 131 -10.39 -5.70 25.63
C GLU A 131 -9.93 -4.32 26.14
#